data_AF-A0A381ZJW5-F1
#
_entry.id   AF-A0A381ZJW5-F1
#
_cell.length_a   1.000
_cell.length_b   1.000
_cell.length_c   1.000
_cell.angle_alpha   90.00
_cell.angle_beta   90.00
_cell.angle_gamma   90.00
#
_symmetry.space_group_name_H-M   'P 1'
#
loop_
_entity.id
_entity.type
_entity.pdbx_description
1 polymer ?
#
loop_
_entity_poly.entity_id
_entity_poly.type
_entity_poly.pdbx_seq_one_letter_code
_entity_poly.pdbx_strand_id
1 'polypeptide(L)' 'MHPLDKTDRIPDIKNEHGSGMCNITRCCTDVCPEHIQITDNGIIPLKERVVDRYYDPVLRLFYKLFRRKSPN' A
#
# COMPACT_ATOMS: atom_id res chain seq x y z
N MET A 1 5.07 -3.07 -4.79
CA MET A 1 6.20 -2.25 -5.29
C MET A 1 7.36 -3.16 -5.58
N HIS A 2 8.00 -2.97 -6.72
CA HIS A 2 9.17 -3.75 -7.09
C HIS A 2 10.34 -3.38 -6.16
N PRO A 3 11.20 -4.33 -5.73
CA PRO A 3 12.34 -4.01 -4.86
C PRO A 3 13.33 -2.99 -5.43
N LEU A 4 13.39 -2.88 -6.77
CA LEU A 4 14.21 -1.87 -7.46
C LEU A 4 13.49 -0.51 -7.64
N ASP A 5 12.21 -0.40 -7.26
CA ASP A 5 11.47 0.87 -7.28
C ASP A 5 11.97 1.74 -6.12
N LYS A 6 12.81 2.73 -6.44
CA LYS A 6 13.41 3.64 -5.45
C LYS A 6 12.53 4.85 -5.13
N THR A 7 11.47 5.06 -5.90
CA THR A 7 10.61 6.24 -5.77
C THR A 7 9.43 5.95 -4.85
N ASP A 8 9.12 6.90 -3.98
CA ASP A 8 7.95 6.79 -3.11
C ASP A 8 6.67 7.14 -3.87
N ARG A 9 6.00 6.13 -4.42
CA ARG A 9 4.73 6.29 -5.19
C ARG A 9 3.48 6.12 -4.35
N ILE A 10 3.60 5.89 -3.04
CA ILE A 10 2.47 5.66 -2.15
C ILE A 10 1.45 6.83 -2.14
N PRO A 11 1.88 8.12 -2.20
CA PRO A 11 0.94 9.24 -2.33
C PRO A 11 0.09 9.17 -3.61
N ASP A 12 0.74 8.92 -4.75
CA ASP A 12 0.08 8.87 -6.07
C ASP A 12 -0.86 7.68 -6.16
N ILE A 13 -0.47 6.54 -5.59
CA ILE A 13 -1.33 5.34 -5.51
C ILE A 13 -2.62 5.65 -4.75
N LYS A 14 -2.54 6.39 -3.64
CA LYS A 14 -3.70 6.77 -2.84
C LYS A 14 -4.63 7.73 -3.60
N ASN A 15 -4.06 8.75 -4.24
CA ASN A 15 -4.83 9.89 -4.73
C ASN A 15 -5.18 9.80 -6.23
N GLU A 16 -4.31 9.24 -7.06
CA GLU A 16 -4.41 9.31 -8.53
C GLU A 16 -4.73 7.95 -9.17
N HIS A 17 -4.17 6.85 -8.65
CA HIS A 17 -4.31 5.53 -9.30
C HIS A 17 -5.51 4.71 -8.82
N GLY A 18 -6.47 5.33 -8.13
CA GLY A 18 -7.73 4.68 -7.78
C GLY A 18 -7.61 3.50 -6.82
N SER A 19 -6.51 3.38 -6.06
CA SER A 19 -6.33 2.26 -5.12
C SER A 19 -7.47 2.14 -4.10
N GLY A 20 -8.06 3.27 -3.69
CA GLY A 20 -9.22 3.33 -2.82
C GLY A 20 -10.54 2.83 -3.44
N MET A 21 -10.62 2.65 -4.76
CA MET A 21 -11.82 2.16 -5.45
C MET A 21 -11.85 0.65 -5.62
N CYS A 22 -10.69 -0.02 -5.50
CA CYS A 22 -10.65 -1.48 -5.55
C CYS A 22 -11.31 -2.06 -4.29
N ASN A 23 -12.12 -3.12 -4.41
CA ASN A 23 -12.77 -3.79 -3.27
C ASN A 23 -12.17 -5.16 -2.95
N ILE A 24 -11.04 -5.53 -3.57
CA ILE A 24 -10.34 -6.82 -3.35
C ILE A 24 -11.26 -8.03 -3.65
N THR A 25 -12.18 -7.88 -4.60
CA THR A 25 -13.07 -8.97 -5.04
C THR A 25 -12.38 -10.03 -5.90
N ARG A 26 -11.09 -9.83 -6.24
CA ARG A 26 -10.30 -10.66 -7.15
C ARG A 26 -10.76 -10.69 -8.61
N CYS A 27 -11.64 -9.77 -9.03
CA CYS A 27 -12.11 -9.69 -10.41
C CYS A 27 -10.98 -9.59 -11.45
N CYS A 28 -9.87 -8.93 -11.13
CA CYS A 28 -8.70 -8.86 -12.00
C CYS A 28 -7.94 -10.20 -12.10
N THR A 29 -7.93 -11.00 -11.04
CA THR A 29 -7.30 -12.33 -11.04
C THR A 29 -8.13 -13.30 -11.88
N ASP A 30 -9.45 -13.27 -11.74
CA ASP A 30 -10.37 -14.24 -12.35
C ASP A 30 -10.38 -14.16 -13.88
N VAL A 31 -10.17 -12.96 -14.43
CA VAL A 31 -10.19 -12.71 -15.88
C VAL A 31 -8.81 -12.68 -16.51
N CYS A 32 -7.74 -12.83 -15.73
CA CYS A 32 -6.38 -12.66 -16.23
C CYS A 32 -5.98 -13.83 -17.15
N PRO A 33 -5.61 -13.58 -18.42
CA PRO A 33 -5.24 -14.65 -19.36
C PRO A 33 -3.95 -15.37 -18.96
N GLU A 34 -3.06 -14.69 -18.24
CA GLU A 34 -1.80 -15.25 -17.74
C GLU A 34 -1.96 -15.98 -16.40
N HIS A 35 -3.18 -16.04 -15.87
CA HIS A 35 -3.52 -16.70 -14.60
C HIS A 35 -2.68 -16.25 -13.39
N ILE A 36 -2.16 -15.02 -13.42
CA ILE A 36 -1.37 -14.46 -12.33
C ILE A 36 -2.26 -14.04 -11.15
N GLN A 37 -1.76 -14.26 -9.94
CA GLN A 37 -2.43 -13.85 -8.70
C GLN A 37 -2.15 -12.38 -8.38
N ILE A 38 -2.52 -11.48 -9.30
CA ILE A 38 -2.18 -10.04 -9.20
C ILE A 38 -2.81 -9.36 -7.98
N THR A 39 -4.01 -9.80 -7.58
CA THR A 39 -4.66 -9.25 -6.40
C THR A 39 -3.83 -9.51 -5.14
N ASP A 40 -3.43 -10.76 -4.93
CA ASP A 40 -2.74 -11.19 -3.71
C ASP A 40 -1.26 -10.79 -3.68
N ASN A 41 -0.55 -10.90 -4.82
CA ASN A 41 0.89 -10.60 -4.88
C ASN A 41 1.22 -9.14 -5.20
N GLY A 42 0.23 -8.39 -5.71
CA GLY A 42 0.41 -7.01 -6.18
C GLY A 42 -0.47 -6.02 -5.42
N ILE A 43 -1.79 -6.12 -5.61
CA ILE A 43 -2.76 -5.11 -5.14
C ILE A 43 -2.83 -5.06 -3.61
N ILE A 44 -2.95 -6.20 -2.93
CA ILE A 44 -3.04 -6.25 -1.46
C ILE A 44 -1.78 -5.64 -0.81
N PRO A 45 -0.55 -6.05 -1.15
CA PRO A 45 0.65 -5.43 -0.58
C PRO A 45 0.78 -3.94 -0.88
N LEU A 46 0.26 -3.45 -2.00
CA LEU A 46 0.24 -2.03 -2.32
C LEU A 46 -0.75 -1.27 -1.44
N LYS A 47 -1.94 -1.83 -1.23
CA LYS A 47 -2.96 -1.26 -0.36
C LYS A 47 -2.55 -1.24 1.09
N GLU A 48 -1.96 -2.31 1.60
CA GLU A 48 -1.45 -2.38 2.98
C GLU A 48 -0.48 -1.23 3.24
N ARG A 49 0.48 -0.97 2.33
CA ARG A 49 1.40 0.18 2.46
C ARG A 49 0.68 1.54 2.51
N VAL A 50 -0.42 1.71 1.77
CA VAL A 50 -1.25 2.93 1.82
C VAL A 50 -1.99 3.02 3.15
N VAL A 51 -2.56 1.91 3.62
CA VAL A 51 -3.27 1.78 4.90
C VAL A 51 -2.34 2.08 6.06
N ASP A 52 -1.21 1.40 6.14
CA ASP A 52 -0.19 1.57 7.19
C ASP A 52 0.28 3.02 7.32
N ARG A 53 0.45 3.70 6.18
CA ARG A 53 0.96 5.08 6.16
C ARG A 53 -0.09 6.12 6.55
N TYR A 54 -1.32 5.99 6.07
CA TYR A 54 -2.32 7.06 6.18
C TYR A 54 -3.46 6.75 7.14
N TYR A 55 -3.79 5.47 7.33
CA TYR A 55 -5.02 5.05 8.00
C TYR A 55 -4.78 4.27 9.30
N ASP A 56 -3.62 3.62 9.49
CA ASP A 56 -3.33 2.85 10.70
C ASP A 56 -3.13 3.77 11.94
N PRO A 57 -4.06 3.75 12.92
CA PRO A 57 -3.93 4.57 14.12
C PRO A 57 -2.88 4.03 15.10
N VAL A 58 -2.61 2.72 15.09
CA VAL A 58 -1.65 2.05 15.97
C VAL A 58 -0.24 2.43 15.55
N LEU A 59 0.10 2.30 14.26
CA LEU A 59 1.40 2.74 13.75
C LEU A 59 1.60 4.25 13.98
N ARG A 60 0.58 5.08 13.74
CA ARG A 60 0.65 6.53 14.01
C ARG A 60 0.90 6.83 15.49
N LEU A 61 0.24 6.12 16.40
CA LEU A 61 0.45 6.28 17.84
C LEU A 61 1.86 5.80 18.24
N PHE A 62 2.30 4.66 17.70
CA PHE A 62 3.65 4.13 17.92
C PHE A 62 4.71 5.15 17.48
N TYR A 63 4.62 5.69 16.27
CA TYR A 63 5.54 6.74 15.80
C TYR A 63 5.48 8.00 16.65
N LYS A 64 4.31 8.37 17.19
CA LYS A 64 4.17 9.55 18.06
C LYS A 64 4.83 9.34 19.43
N LEU A 65 4.70 8.14 20.00
CA LEU A 65 5.24 7.80 21.33
C LEU A 65 6.74 7.46 21.28
N PHE A 66 7.19 6.80 20.22
CA PHE A 66 8.56 6.28 20.10
C PHE A 66 9.45 7.09 19.15
N ARG A 67 8.97 8.16 18.49
CA ARG A 67 9.86 9.15 17.85
C ARG A 67 10.70 9.84 18.93
N ARG A 68 11.87 9.28 19.21
CA ARG A 68 12.95 10.03 19.85
C ARG A 68 13.26 11.20 18.91
N LYS A 69 13.08 12.43 19.42
CA LYS A 69 13.67 13.62 18.80
C LYS A 69 15.14 13.29 18.57
N SER A 70 15.61 13.29 17.32
CA SER A 70 17.04 13.23 17.07
C SER A 70 17.67 14.35 17.90
N PRO A 71 18.70 14.08 18.72
CA PRO A 71 19.48 15.18 19.28
C PRO A 71 20.01 15.99 18.09
N ASN A 72 19.81 17.29 18.21
CA ASN A 72 20.20 18.30 17.22
C ASN A 72 21.69 18.18 16.88
#